data_AF-A0A421AYF5-F1
#
_entry.id   AF-A0A421AYF5-F1
#
_cell.length_a   1.000
_cell.length_b   1.000
_cell.length_c   1.000
_cell.angle_alpha   90.00
_cell.angle_beta   90.00
_cell.angle_gamma   90.00
#
_symmetry.space_group_name_H-M   'P 1'
#
loop_
_entity.id
_entity.type
_entity.pdbx_description
1 polymer ?
#
loop_
_entity_poly.entity_id
_entity_poly.type
_entity_poly.pdbx_seq_one_letter_code
_entity_poly.pdbx_strand_id
1 'polypeptide(L)'
;MIPADCHADAESARRCVNGELVAEELTTTARGLVVAWLHARGLPDTEIARRARMSTYTAFRIRSRLGLRAHTADCSRSNARGA
;
A
#
# COMPACT_ATOMS: atom_id res chain seq x y z
N MET A 1 11.11 21.61 -9.44
CA MET A 1 9.66 21.84 -9.57
C MET A 1 9.01 20.45 -9.64
N ILE A 2 8.28 20.04 -8.60
CA ILE A 2 7.59 18.73 -8.61
C ILE A 2 6.31 18.91 -9.44
N PRO A 3 6.01 18.03 -10.42
CA PRO A 3 4.83 18.17 -11.27
C PRO A 3 3.54 18.17 -10.44
N ALA A 4 2.55 18.99 -10.83
CA ALA A 4 1.27 19.10 -10.13
C ALA A 4 0.50 17.76 -10.10
N ASP A 5 0.63 16.94 -11.13
CA ASP A 5 0.06 15.59 -11.20
C ASP A 5 0.56 14.68 -10.07
N CYS A 6 1.82 14.82 -9.66
CA CYS A 6 2.36 14.07 -8.53
C CYS A 6 1.72 14.47 -7.19
N HIS A 7 1.18 15.69 -7.08
CA HIS A 7 0.52 16.17 -5.86
C HIS A 7 -0.88 15.57 -5.72
N ALA A 8 -1.65 15.54 -6.82
CA ALA A 8 -2.97 14.91 -6.84
C ALA A 8 -2.88 13.41 -6.54
N ASP A 9 -1.94 12.70 -7.16
CA ASP A 9 -1.71 11.28 -6.89
C ASP A 9 -1.29 11.03 -5.43
N ALA A 10 -0.49 11.91 -4.84
CA ALA A 10 -0.09 11.82 -3.44
C ALA A 10 -1.25 12.11 -2.47
N GLU A 11 -2.15 13.04 -2.81
CA GLU A 11 -3.33 13.33 -2.01
C GLU A 11 -4.34 12.17 -2.05
N SER A 12 -4.61 11.62 -3.24
CA SER A 12 -5.44 10.42 -3.39
C SER A 12 -4.84 9.23 -2.62
N ALA A 13 -3.52 9.07 -2.66
CA ALA A 13 -2.84 8.04 -1.89
C ALA A 13 -3.02 8.24 -0.36
N ARG A 14 -2.94 9.47 0.14
CA ARG A 14 -3.19 9.77 1.56
C ARG A 14 -4.61 9.43 2.00
N ARG A 15 -5.62 9.81 1.19
CA ARG A 15 -7.03 9.50 1.47
C ARG A 15 -7.29 7.99 1.47
N CYS A 16 -6.66 7.25 0.57
CA CYS A 16 -6.73 5.79 0.52
C CYS A 16 -6.07 5.14 1.74
N VAL A 17 -4.93 5.67 2.22
CA VAL A 17 -4.28 5.22 3.46
C VAL A 17 -5.15 5.48 4.70
N ASN A 18 -5.91 6.57 4.73
CA ASN A 18 -6.87 6.86 5.79
C ASN A 18 -8.16 6.02 5.70
N GLY A 19 -8.34 5.25 4.62
CA GLY A 19 -9.53 4.43 4.41
C GLY A 19 -10.73 5.18 3.84
N GLU A 20 -10.53 6.41 3.36
CA GLU A 20 -11.59 7.25 2.76
C GLU A 20 -11.83 6.91 1.28
N LEU A 21 -10.84 6.32 0.60
CA LEU A 21 -10.92 5.96 -0.82
C LEU A 21 -10.52 4.50 -1.06
N VAL A 22 -11.16 3.89 -2.06
CA VAL A 22 -10.92 2.50 -2.49
C VAL A 22 -9.86 2.48 -3.59
N ALA A 23 -8.99 1.47 -3.58
CA ALA A 23 -7.97 1.33 -4.62
C ALA A 23 -8.53 1.32 -6.04
N GLU A 24 -9.74 0.82 -6.29
CA GLU A 24 -10.35 0.80 -7.62
C GLU A 24 -10.57 2.20 -8.21
N GLU A 25 -10.70 3.23 -7.37
CA GLU A 25 -10.87 4.62 -7.80
C GLU A 25 -9.54 5.37 -8.00
N LEU A 26 -8.41 4.77 -7.60
CA LEU A 26 -7.10 5.39 -7.73
C LEU A 26 -6.44 5.15 -9.10
N THR A 27 -5.65 6.11 -9.55
CA THR A 27 -4.75 5.96 -10.71
C THR A 27 -3.69 4.90 -10.42
N THR A 28 -3.06 4.37 -11.48
CA THR A 28 -1.96 3.40 -11.34
C THR A 28 -0.79 3.97 -10.52
N THR A 29 -0.50 5.27 -10.70
CA THR A 29 0.55 5.98 -9.97
C THR A 29 0.22 6.12 -8.49
N ALA A 30 -0.99 6.57 -8.16
CA ALA A 30 -1.44 6.73 -6.78
C ALA A 30 -1.51 5.38 -6.04
N ARG A 31 -1.94 4.29 -6.71
CA ARG A 31 -1.86 2.93 -6.15
C ARG A 31 -0.43 2.51 -5.83
N GLY A 32 0.53 2.87 -6.69
CA GLY A 32 1.96 2.66 -6.44
C GLY A 32 2.44 3.34 -5.16
N LEU A 33 2.04 4.60 -4.97
CA LEU A 33 2.37 5.37 -3.77
C LEU A 33 1.77 4.76 -2.51
N VAL A 34 0.51 4.32 -2.54
CA VAL A 34 -0.15 3.65 -1.40
C VAL A 34 0.60 2.38 -1.01
N VAL A 35 0.94 1.53 -1.98
CA VAL A 35 1.68 0.28 -1.73
C VAL A 35 3.06 0.60 -1.16
N ALA A 36 3.79 1.54 -1.72
CA ALA A 36 5.11 1.95 -1.20
C ALA A 36 5.02 2.50 0.23
N TRP A 37 4.01 3.30 0.55
CA TRP A 37 3.84 3.91 1.87
C TRP A 37 3.46 2.87 2.94
N LEU A 38 2.57 1.93 2.60
CA LEU A 38 2.19 0.86 3.52
C LEU A 38 3.32 -0.18 3.68
N HIS A 39 4.06 -0.47 2.61
CA HIS A 39 5.25 -1.33 2.65
C HIS A 39 6.36 -0.71 3.51
N ALA A 40 6.59 0.59 3.40
CA ALA A 40 7.54 1.34 4.25
C ALA A 40 7.15 1.30 5.74
N ARG A 41 5.87 1.10 6.06
CA ARG A 41 5.37 0.89 7.43
C ARG A 41 5.54 -0.56 7.92
N GLY A 42 6.15 -1.43 7.11
CA GLY A 42 6.39 -2.83 7.43
C GLY A 42 5.19 -3.76 7.18
N LEU A 43 4.13 -3.28 6.53
CA LEU A 43 2.92 -4.08 6.32
C LEU A 43 3.14 -5.13 5.21
N PRO A 44 2.69 -6.38 5.40
CA PRO A 44 2.75 -7.40 4.36
C PRO A 44 1.69 -7.19 3.27
N ASP A 45 1.90 -7.78 2.09
CA ASP A 45 1.02 -7.63 0.92
C ASP A 45 -0.47 -7.93 1.20
N THR A 46 -0.75 -8.88 2.11
CA THR A 46 -2.11 -9.24 2.54
C THR A 46 -2.80 -8.12 3.32
N GLU A 47 -2.06 -7.43 4.18
CA GLU A 47 -2.58 -6.34 4.99
C GLU A 47 -2.72 -5.06 4.17
N ILE A 48 -1.79 -4.84 3.23
CA ILE A 48 -1.90 -3.79 2.21
C ILE A 48 -3.17 -3.97 1.39
N ALA A 49 -3.41 -5.19 0.90
CA ALA A 49 -4.61 -5.54 0.14
C ALA A 49 -5.90 -5.29 0.94
N ARG A 50 -5.92 -5.68 2.22
CA ARG A 50 -7.06 -5.45 3.12
C ARG A 50 -7.33 -3.96 3.34
N ARG A 51 -6.29 -3.17 3.64
CA ARG A 51 -6.42 -1.74 3.91
C ARG A 51 -6.82 -0.93 2.68
N ALA A 52 -6.21 -1.22 1.54
CA ALA A 52 -6.51 -0.52 0.30
C ALA A 52 -7.75 -1.07 -0.42
N ARG A 53 -8.40 -2.12 0.13
CA ARG A 53 -9.51 -2.86 -0.51
C ARG A 53 -9.19 -3.26 -1.94
N MET A 54 -8.01 -3.84 -2.16
CA MET A 54 -7.61 -4.40 -3.45
C MET A 54 -7.29 -5.88 -3.32
N SER A 55 -7.20 -6.58 -4.43
CA SER A 55 -6.68 -7.95 -4.43
C SER A 55 -5.20 -7.97 -4.03
N THR A 56 -4.80 -8.99 -3.27
CA THR A 56 -3.40 -9.33 -3.00
C THR A 56 -2.58 -9.46 -4.27
N TYR A 57 -3.19 -9.96 -5.35
CA TYR A 57 -2.53 -10.05 -6.66
C TYR A 57 -2.18 -8.66 -7.22
N THR A 58 -3.06 -7.67 -7.03
CA THR A 58 -2.81 -6.29 -7.45
C THR A 58 -1.69 -5.65 -6.63
N ALA A 59 -1.69 -5.84 -5.31
CA ALA A 59 -0.62 -5.39 -4.42
C ALA A 59 0.74 -6.00 -4.81
N PHE A 60 0.79 -7.32 -5.01
CA PHE A 60 1.99 -8.03 -5.46
C PHE A 60 2.53 -7.51 -6.79
N ARG A 61 1.65 -7.27 -7.77
CA ARG A 61 2.03 -6.80 -9.11
C ARG A 61 2.60 -5.39 -9.06
N ILE A 62 2.00 -4.50 -8.26
CA ILE A 62 2.50 -3.15 -8.03
C ILE A 62 3.84 -3.19 -7.28
N ARG A 63 3.95 -3.99 -6.23
CA ARG A 63 5.21 -4.18 -5.49
C ARG A 63 6.33 -4.66 -6.41
N SER A 64 6.04 -5.62 -7.29
CA SER A 64 7.00 -6.13 -8.28
C SER A 64 7.42 -5.06 -9.27
N ARG A 65 6.50 -4.21 -9.74
CA ARG A 65 6.83 -3.06 -10.59
C ARG A 65 7.71 -2.02 -9.89
N LEU A 66 7.53 -1.84 -8.59
CA LEU A 66 8.34 -0.92 -7.78
C LEU A 66 9.70 -1.51 -7.37
N GLY A 67 9.97 -2.78 -7.67
CA GLY A 67 11.22 -3.45 -7.30
C GLY A 67 11.38 -3.67 -5.79
N LEU A 68 10.29 -3.55 -5.02
CA LEU A 68 10.33 -3.67 -3.56
C LEU A 68 10.41 -5.14 -3.14
N ARG A 69 11.39 -5.45 -2.27
CA ARG A 69 11.51 -6.78 -1.67
C ARG A 69 10.22 -7.16 -0.96
N ALA A 70 9.75 -8.38 -1.19
CA ALA A 70 8.63 -8.90 -0.44
C ALA A 70 8.98 -8.84 1.04
N HIS A 71 8.17 -8.15 1.83
CA HIS A 71 8.10 -8.50 3.24
C HIS A 71 7.37 -9.84 3.23
N THR A 72 8.14 -10.92 3.07
CA THR A 72 7.63 -12.25 3.39
C THR A 72 7.06 -12.08 4.78
N ALA A 73 5.76 -12.33 4.92
CA ALA A 73 5.16 -12.58 6.21
C ALA A 73 5.88 -13.81 6.74
N ASP A 74 7.09 -13.62 7.25
CA ASP A 74 7.68 -14.56 8.15
C ASP A 74 6.66 -14.64 9.27
N CYS A 75 6.14 -15.83 9.45
CA CYS A 75 5.25 -16.16 10.54
C CYS A 75 6.01 -16.10 11.89
N SER A 76 6.94 -15.16 12.05
CA SER A 76 7.50 -14.78 13.32
C SER A 76 6.48 -13.91 14.06
N ARG A 77 5.49 -14.60 14.63
CA ARG A 77 5.34 -14.63 16.09
C ARG A 77 5.77 -13.31 16.76
N SER A 78 4.90 -12.30 16.74
CA SER A 78 4.94 -11.08 17.57
C SER A 78 3.57 -10.42 17.35
N ASN A 79 2.60 -10.38 18.27
CA ASN A 79 2.69 -10.13 19.70
C ASN A 79 1.38 -10.60 20.38
N ALA A 80 1.51 -11.47 21.38
CA ALA A 80 0.57 -11.59 22.48
C ALA A 80 0.85 -10.44 23.46
N ARG A 81 -0.16 -9.61 23.79
CA ARG A 81 -0.29 -8.68 24.96
C ARG A 81 -1.39 -7.66 24.65
N GLY A 82 -2.37 -7.33 25.50
CA GLY A 82 -2.67 -7.73 26.88
C GLY A 82 -4.12 -8.22 26.98
N ALA A 83 -4.43 -9.14 27.91
CA ALA A 83 -4.50 -8.94 29.37
C ALA A 83 -5.70 -8.07 29.74
#